data_AF-A0A1F5AWZ4-F1
#
_entry.id   AF-A0A1F5AWZ4-F1
#
_cell.length_a   1.000
_cell.length_b   1.000
_cell.length_c   1.000
_cell.angle_alpha   90.00
_cell.angle_beta   90.00
_cell.angle_gamma   90.00
#
_symmetry.space_group_name_H-M   'P 1'
#
loop_
_entity.id
_entity.type
_entity.pdbx_description
1 polymer ?
#
loop_
_entity_poly.entity_id
_entity_poly.type
_entity_poly.pdbx_seq_one_letter_code
_entity_poly.pdbx_strand_id
1 'polypeptide(L)' 'MREKGTLYDGENVSIIPIGDSILVTPRKLELDEARLQMGRIMKASGATLEELIEGLEDERRALLEETYGEKKS' A
#
# COMPACT_ATOMS: atom_id res chain seq x y z
N MET A 1 -5.40 -20.19 19.62
CA MET A 1 -6.46 -20.69 18.72
C MET A 1 -5.82 -20.82 17.34
N ARG A 2 -5.76 -22.02 16.74
CA ARG A 2 -5.23 -22.20 15.39
C ARG A 2 -6.38 -21.99 14.41
N GLU A 3 -6.50 -20.79 13.83
CA GLU A 3 -7.44 -20.57 12.72
C GLU A 3 -7.01 -21.47 11.55
N LYS A 4 -7.92 -22.35 11.14
CA LYS A 4 -7.72 -23.29 10.05
C LYS A 4 -7.54 -22.49 8.75
N GLY A 5 -6.49 -22.81 7.99
CA GLY A 5 -6.25 -22.29 6.64
C GLY A 5 -7.31 -22.77 5.67
N THR A 6 -8.44 -22.06 5.60
CA THR A 6 -9.41 -22.21 4.52
C THR A 6 -9.01 -21.26 3.40
N LEU A 7 -8.32 -21.80 2.39
CA LEU A 7 -8.26 -21.18 1.06
C LEU A 7 -9.59 -21.44 0.36
N TYR A 8 -10.17 -20.40 -0.22
CA TYR A 8 -11.36 -20.52 -1.05
C TYR A 8 -11.00 -20.48 -2.54
N ASP A 9 -11.80 -21.14 -3.39
CA ASP A 9 -11.61 -21.08 -4.84
C ASP A 9 -11.70 -19.63 -5.34
N GLY A 10 -10.67 -19.19 -6.07
CA GLY A 10 -10.53 -17.81 -6.56
C GLY A 10 -9.81 -16.86 -5.60
N GLU A 11 -9.36 -17.31 -4.43
CA GLU A 11 -8.58 -16.50 -3.50
C GLU A 11 -7.14 -16.26 -4.01
N ASN A 12 -6.65 -15.03 -3.87
CA ASN A 12 -5.26 -14.71 -4.22
C ASN A 12 -4.31 -15.26 -3.16
N VAL A 13 -3.26 -15.94 -3.62
CA VAL A 13 -2.29 -16.60 -2.75
C VAL A 13 -0.87 -16.27 -3.15
N SER A 14 0.03 -16.27 -2.18
CA SER A 14 1.46 -16.32 -2.43
C SER A 14 1.91 -17.78 -2.47
N ILE A 15 2.75 -18.12 -3.45
CA ILE A 15 3.35 -19.46 -3.59
C ILE A 15 4.85 -19.30 -3.41
N ILE A 16 5.38 -19.95 -2.37
CA ILE A 16 6.80 -19.91 -2.02
C ILE A 16 7.35 -21.33 -2.15
N PRO A 17 8.24 -21.62 -3.13
CA PRO A 17 8.86 -22.94 -3.25
C PRO A 17 9.86 -23.17 -2.11
N ILE A 18 9.83 -24.34 -1.50
CA ILE A 18 10.72 -24.77 -0.41
C ILE A 18 11.19 -26.18 -0.72
N GLY A 19 12.38 -26.29 -1.34
CA GLY A 19 12.90 -27.57 -1.82
C GLY A 19 11.93 -28.25 -2.78
N ASP A 20 11.48 -29.45 -2.44
CA ASP A 20 10.53 -30.25 -3.23
C ASP A 20 9.05 -29.97 -2.86
N SER A 21 8.78 -28.94 -2.06
CA SER A 21 7.44 -28.58 -1.58
C SER A 21 7.10 -27.12 -1.93
N ILE A 22 5.82 -26.77 -1.86
CA ILE A 22 5.34 -25.39 -2.00
C ILE A 22 4.58 -24.97 -0.75
N LEU A 23 4.92 -23.79 -0.21
CA LEU A 23 4.15 -23.12 0.84
C LEU A 23 3.18 -22.16 0.16
N VAL A 24 1.89 -22.37 0.41
CA VAL A 24 0.81 -21.51 -0.10
C VAL A 24 0.20 -20.74 1.06
N THR A 25 0.20 -19.42 0.97
CA THR A 25 -0.37 -18.54 1.99
C THR A 25 -1.40 -17.59 1.37
N PRO A 26 -2.57 -17.38 2.01
CA PRO A 26 -3.51 -16.33 1.58
C PRO A 26 -2.80 -14.99 1.45
N ARG A 27 -3.09 -14.27 0.36
CA ARG A 27 -2.57 -12.93 0.13
C ARG A 27 -3.74 -11.96 0.03
N LYS A 28 -3.89 -11.13 1.05
CA LYS A 28 -4.78 -9.96 0.95
C LYS A 28 -4.23 -9.02 -0.12
N LEU A 29 -5.06 -8.64 -1.08
CA LEU A 29 -4.74 -7.61 -2.07
C LEU A 29 -4.88 -6.23 -1.40
N GLU A 30 -3.93 -5.89 -0.53
CA GLU A 30 -3.96 -4.64 0.25
C GLU A 30 -4.05 -3.40 -0.64
N LEU A 31 -3.53 -3.47 -1.87
CA LEU A 31 -3.59 -2.36 -2.82
C LEU A 31 -5.01 -2.04 -3.29
N ASP A 32 -5.87 -3.05 -3.48
CA ASP A 32 -7.25 -2.82 -3.90
C ASP A 32 -8.09 -2.22 -2.77
N GLU A 33 -7.92 -2.75 -1.56
CA GLU A 33 -8.57 -2.21 -0.36
C GLU A 33 -8.06 -0.80 -0.04
N ALA A 34 -6.75 -0.56 -0.14
CA ALA A 34 -6.16 0.75 0.05
C ALA A 34 -6.69 1.75 -1.00
N ARG A 35 -6.77 1.36 -2.28
CA ARG A 35 -7.35 2.20 -3.33
C ARG A 35 -8.80 2.58 -3.01
N LEU A 36 -9.61 1.62 -2.56
CA LEU A 36 -11.00 1.88 -2.18
C LEU A 36 -11.10 2.83 -0.99
N GLN A 37 -10.24 2.67 0.01
CA GLN A 37 -10.20 3.56 1.18
C GLN A 37 -9.75 4.98 0.80
N MET A 38 -8.69 5.10 -0.01
CA MET A 38 -8.22 6.38 -0.55
C MET A 38 -9.34 7.13 -1.28
N GLY A 39 -10.08 6.45 -2.15
CA GLY A 39 -11.22 7.06 -2.85
C GLY A 39 -12.33 7.55 -1.92
N ARG A 40 -12.61 6.83 -0.82
CA ARG A 40 -13.58 7.28 0.20
C ARG A 40 -13.11 8.52 0.94
N ILE A 41 -11.83 8.56 1.32
CA ILE A 41 -11.22 9.69 2.03
C ILE A 41 -11.27 10.93 1.14
N MET A 42 -10.81 10.83 -0.11
CA MET A 42 -10.83 11.95 -1.06
C MET A 42 -12.24 12.49 -1.30
N LYS A 43 -13.23 11.59 -1.45
CA LYS A 43 -14.63 12.00 -1.62
C LYS A 43 -15.18 12.71 -0.38
N ALA A 44 -14.81 12.25 0.81
CA ALA A 44 -15.25 12.86 2.07
C ALA A 44 -14.59 14.21 2.34
N SER A 45 -13.33 14.39 1.92
CA SER A 45 -12.60 15.67 2.02
C SER A 45 -12.98 16.67 0.93
N GLY A 46 -13.68 16.23 -0.12
CA GLY A 46 -13.98 17.05 -1.29
C GLY A 46 -12.74 17.38 -2.13
N ALA A 47 -11.63 16.69 -1.88
CA ALA A 47 -10.37 16.91 -2.59
C ALA A 47 -10.38 16.22 -3.95
N THR A 48 -9.86 16.92 -4.93
CA THR A 48 -9.58 16.41 -6.27
C THR A 48 -8.29 15.60 -6.29
N LEU A 49 -8.07 14.85 -7.37
CA LEU A 49 -6.82 14.10 -7.54
C LEU A 49 -5.65 15.05 -7.75
N GLU A 50 -5.87 16.14 -8.47
CA GLU A 50 -4.90 17.18 -8.77
C GLU A 50 -4.38 17.83 -7.47
N GLU A 51 -5.29 18.22 -6.58
CA GLU A 51 -4.94 18.80 -5.27
C GLU A 51 -4.15 17.82 -4.39
N LEU A 52 -4.50 16.52 -4.43
CA LEU A 52 -3.75 15.50 -3.70
C LEU A 52 -2.32 15.36 -4.23
N ILE A 53 -2.14 15.37 -5.55
CA ILE A 53 -0.81 15.25 -6.17
C ILE A 53 0.03 16.49 -5.86
N GLU A 54 -0.54 17.69 -5.96
CA GLU A 54 0.15 18.95 -5.64
C GLU A 54 0.63 18.95 -4.18
N GLY A 55 -0.25 18.59 -3.23
CA GLY A 55 0.14 18.49 -1.82
C GLY A 55 1.26 17.47 -1.56
N LEU A 56 1.24 16.33 -2.26
CA LEU A 56 2.30 15.31 -2.17
C LEU A 56 3.64 15.81 -2.73
N GLU A 57 3.63 16.60 -3.81
CA GLU A 57 4.85 17.21 -4.35
C GLU A 57 5.46 18.21 -3.38
N ASP A 58 4.63 19.00 -2.70
CA ASP A 58 5.07 19.96 -1.69
C ASP A 58 5.62 19.27 -0.45
N GLU A 59 4.94 18.26 0.09
CA GLU A 59 5.45 17.44 1.20
C GLU A 59 6.78 16.78 0.82
N ARG A 60 6.88 16.24 -0.40
CA ARG A 60 8.13 15.64 -0.89
C ARG A 60 9.26 16.65 -0.98
N ARG A 61 8.99 17.87 -1.43
CA ARG A 61 9.98 18.95 -1.49
C ARG A 61 10.44 19.35 -0.09
N ALA A 62 9.51 19.53 0.85
CA ALA A 62 9.80 19.84 2.24
C ALA A 62 10.64 18.74 2.90
N LEU A 63 10.28 17.47 2.70
CA LEU A 63 11.03 16.33 3.21
C LEU A 63 12.45 16.25 2.62
N LEU A 64 12.61 16.57 1.33
CA LEU A 64 13.92 16.60 0.68
C LEU A 64 14.81 17.69 1.31
N GLU A 65 14.26 18.88 1.53
CA GLU A 65 14.97 19.99 2.18
C GLU A 65 15.31 19.67 3.64
N GLU A 66 14.39 19.08 4.40
CA GLU A 66 14.65 18.63 5.76
C GLU A 66 15.75 17.56 5.82
N THR A 67 15.69 16.57 4.93
CA THR A 67 16.60 15.41 4.98
C THR A 67 17.99 15.74 4.42
N TYR A 68 18.07 16.62 3.42
CA TYR A 68 19.29 16.85 2.64
C TYR A 68 19.75 18.32 2.59
N GLY A 69 18.90 19.27 3.00
CA GLY A 69 19.19 20.71 2.97
C GLY A 69 20.24 21.16 3.98
N GLU A 70 20.42 20.43 5.09
CA GLU A 70 21.47 20.71 6.09
C GLU A 70 22.92 20.46 5.59
N LYS A 71 23.12 20.00 4.34
CA LYS A 71 24.45 19.82 3.73
C LYS A 71 24.76 20.81 2.60
N LYS A 72 24.42 22.08 2.78
CA LYS A 72 25.08 23.17 2.04
C LYS A 72 25.93 24.01 3.00
N SER A 73 27.14 23.53 3.25
CA SER A 73 28.28 24.36 3.66
C SER A 73 28.89 25.04 2.43
#